data_AF-A0A135TUS3-F1
#
_entry.id   AF-A0A135TUS3-F1
#
_cell.length_a   1.000
_cell.length_b   1.000
_cell.length_c   1.000
_cell.angle_alpha   90.00
_cell.angle_beta   90.00
_cell.angle_gamma   90.00
#
_symmetry.space_group_name_H-M   'P 1'
#
loop_
_entity.id
_entity.type
_entity.pdbx_description
1 polymer ?
#
loop_
_entity_poly.entity_id
_entity_poly.type
_entity_poly.pdbx_seq_one_letter_code
_entity_poly.pdbx_strand_id
1 'polypeptide(L)'
;MAGDSAPREATREEMREAKLPLPYRDSCAGLLIPLNRCRVDTWYLPWKCNVRLPRPYHSPLSSRPQSRPDERHSYEKCQYDEFKKRVAKMNELRAEKGTRSN
;
A
#
# COMPACT_ATOMS: atom_id res chain seq x y z
N MET A 1 13.52 -19.37 5.70
CA MET A 1 12.96 -18.20 6.39
C MET A 1 12.25 -17.36 5.32
N ALA A 2 10.91 -17.41 5.26
CA ALA A 2 10.13 -16.68 4.26
C ALA A 2 10.23 -15.18 4.54
N GLY A 3 10.91 -14.46 3.65
CA GLY A 3 10.95 -12.99 3.63
C GLY A 3 9.65 -12.43 3.06
N ASP A 4 8.56 -12.62 3.79
CA ASP A 4 7.33 -11.87 3.56
C ASP A 4 7.55 -10.48 4.15
N SER A 5 8.05 -9.57 3.32
CA SER A 5 8.18 -8.15 3.66
C SER A 5 6.81 -7.49 3.68
N ALA A 6 5.95 -7.96 4.60
CA ALA A 6 4.65 -7.35 4.85
C ALA A 6 4.88 -5.85 5.14
N PRO A 7 4.27 -4.95 4.36
CA PRO A 7 4.32 -3.52 4.64
C PRO A 7 3.85 -3.27 6.06
N ARG A 8 4.47 -2.33 6.78
CA ARG A 8 3.96 -1.92 8.10
C ARG A 8 2.49 -1.51 7.92
N GLU A 9 1.58 -2.11 8.67
CA GLU A 9 0.20 -1.63 8.73
C GLU A 9 0.21 -0.26 9.42
N ALA A 10 -0.58 0.68 8.91
CA ALA A 10 -0.69 2.00 9.53
C ALA A 10 -1.54 1.93 10.79
N THR A 11 -1.16 2.65 11.83
CA THR A 11 -2.02 2.83 12.99
C THR A 11 -3.23 3.69 12.62
N ARG A 12 -4.33 3.54 13.38
CA ARG A 12 -5.54 4.36 13.21
C ARG A 12 -5.25 5.85 13.33
N GLU A 13 -4.31 6.23 14.18
CA GLU A 13 -3.90 7.62 14.39
C GLU A 13 -3.15 8.17 13.17
N GLU A 14 -2.20 7.41 12.62
CA GLU A 14 -1.48 7.78 11.39
C GLU A 14 -2.45 7.94 10.20
N MET A 15 -3.46 7.07 10.08
CA MET A 15 -4.49 7.20 9.04
C MET A 15 -5.37 8.46 9.21
N ARG A 16 -5.66 8.84 10.46
CA ARG A 16 -6.40 10.08 10.78
C ARG A 16 -5.56 11.31 10.46
N GLU A 17 -4.29 11.31 10.88
CA GLU A 17 -3.35 12.42 10.66
C GLU A 17 -3.09 12.65 9.17
N ALA A 18 -2.90 11.57 8.40
CA ALA A 18 -2.76 11.64 6.95
C ALA A 18 -4.08 11.94 6.21
N LYS A 19 -5.19 12.12 6.95
CA LYS A 19 -6.52 12.47 6.42
C LYS A 19 -7.00 11.50 5.33
N LEU A 20 -6.77 10.20 5.51
CA LEU A 20 -7.22 9.20 4.55
C LEU A 20 -8.77 9.13 4.53
N PRO A 21 -9.39 9.16 3.34
CA PRO A 21 -10.82 8.86 3.18
C PRO A 21 -11.14 7.44 3.66
N LEU A 22 -12.36 7.22 4.15
CA LEU A 22 -12.80 5.91 4.68
C LEU A 22 -12.50 4.72 3.76
N PRO A 23 -12.69 4.80 2.42
CA PRO A 23 -12.41 3.66 1.53
C PRO A 23 -10.94 3.21 1.50
N TYR A 24 -10.00 4.08 1.86
CA TYR A 24 -8.56 3.81 1.81
C TYR A 24 -7.96 3.49 3.18
N ARG A 25 -8.79 3.33 4.22
CA ARG A 25 -8.36 2.95 5.58
C ARG A 25 -8.31 1.44 5.72
N ASP A 26 -7.53 0.80 4.87
CA ASP A 26 -7.37 -0.65 4.79
C ASP A 26 -5.99 -1.11 5.27
N SER A 27 -5.75 -2.42 5.27
CA SER A 27 -4.44 -2.99 5.67
C SER A 27 -3.28 -2.45 4.82
N CYS A 28 -3.54 -2.00 3.59
CA CYS A 28 -2.54 -1.43 2.68
C CYS A 28 -2.23 0.06 2.93
N ALA A 29 -2.94 0.73 3.83
CA ALA A 29 -2.80 2.18 4.08
C ALA A 29 -1.37 2.62 4.46
N GLY A 30 -0.57 1.73 5.06
CA GLY A 30 0.82 2.01 5.43
C GLY A 30 1.76 2.27 4.25
N LEU A 31 1.41 1.78 3.06
CA LEU A 31 2.08 2.10 1.79
C LEU A 31 1.49 3.36 1.13
N LEU A 32 0.21 3.62 1.34
CA LEU A 32 -0.48 4.75 0.72
C LEU A 32 -0.06 6.10 1.34
N ILE A 33 0.17 6.13 2.66
CA ILE A 33 0.60 7.35 3.36
C ILE A 33 1.90 7.94 2.78
N PRO A 34 3.02 7.19 2.63
CA PRO A 34 4.23 7.71 2.01
C PRO A 34 4.03 8.04 0.51
N LEU A 35 3.26 7.23 -0.22
CA LEU A 35 2.97 7.47 -1.64
C LEU A 35 2.22 8.79 -1.85
N ASN A 36 1.23 9.09 -1.02
CA ASN A 36 0.46 10.34 -1.11
C ASN A 36 1.30 11.55 -0.72
N ARG A 37 2.23 11.42 0.24
CA ARG A 37 3.21 12.48 0.53
C ARG A 37 4.07 12.77 -0.70
N CYS A 38 4.65 11.75 -1.33
CA CYS A 38 5.41 11.92 -2.58
C CYS A 38 4.58 12.61 -3.68
N ARG A 39 3.34 12.18 -3.89
CA ARG A 39 2.45 12.75 -4.92
C ARG A 39 2.22 14.24 -4.71
N VAL A 40 1.96 14.65 -3.47
CA VAL A 40 1.75 16.07 -3.15
C VAL A 40 3.06 16.86 -3.30
N ASP A 41 4.16 16.35 -2.75
CA ASP A 41 5.47 17.02 -2.80
C ASP A 41 5.99 17.22 -4.24
N THR A 42 5.65 16.28 -5.13
CA THR A 42 6.09 16.27 -6.52
C THR A 42 4.98 16.71 -7.49
N TRP A 43 3.88 17.30 -7.00
CA TRP A 43 2.79 17.79 -7.85
C TRP A 43 2.20 16.75 -8.81
N TYR A 44 2.15 15.49 -8.36
CA TYR A 44 1.60 14.34 -9.09
C TYR A 44 2.29 14.06 -10.44
N LEU A 45 3.57 14.45 -10.58
CA LEU A 45 4.34 14.19 -11.79
C LEU A 45 4.47 12.67 -12.03
N PRO A 46 4.10 12.15 -13.21
CA PRO A 46 4.01 10.71 -13.48
C PRO A 46 5.29 9.90 -13.26
N TRP A 47 6.47 10.52 -13.29
CA TRP A 47 7.79 9.85 -13.28
C TRP A 47 8.52 9.88 -11.93
N LYS A 48 7.94 10.44 -10.85
CA LYS A 48 8.65 10.65 -9.58
C LYS A 48 8.29 9.70 -8.43
N CYS A 49 7.03 9.26 -8.33
CA CYS A 49 6.53 8.42 -7.23
C CYS A 49 6.40 6.93 -7.57
N ASN A 50 7.09 6.51 -8.62
CA ASN A 50 7.41 5.10 -8.85
C ASN A 50 8.55 4.67 -7.92
N VAL A 51 9.57 5.50 -7.73
CA VAL A 51 10.73 5.20 -6.85
C VAL A 51 10.56 5.91 -5.50
N ARG A 52 10.88 5.21 -4.40
CA ARG A 52 10.93 5.81 -3.06
C ARG A 52 11.97 6.94 -3.04
N LEU A 53 11.50 8.18 -3.09
CA LEU A 53 12.38 9.34 -3.01
C LEU A 53 13.06 9.37 -1.63
N PRO A 54 14.37 9.64 -1.57
CA PRO A 54 15.03 9.92 -0.31
C PRO A 54 14.37 11.15 0.31
N ARG A 55 13.99 11.06 1.58
CA ARG A 55 13.47 12.22 2.31
C ARG A 55 14.54 13.33 2.26
N PRO A 56 14.14 14.60 2.18
CA PRO A 56 15.08 15.72 2.24
C PRO A 56 15.81 15.87 3.59
N TYR A 57 15.42 15.08 4.61
CA TYR A 57 16.07 15.01 5.93
C TYR A 57 16.50 13.58 6.26
N HIS A 58 17.47 13.04 5.53
CA HIS A 58 18.16 11.81 5.94
C HIS A 58 19.62 12.13 6.24
N SER A 59 20.08 11.66 7.40
CA SER A 59 21.45 11.80 7.87
C SER A 59 22.43 11.17 6.86
N PRO A 60 23.63 11.76 6.62
CA PRO A 60 24.56 11.31 5.57
C PRO A 60 25.13 9.90 5.75
N LEU A 61 24.80 9.21 6.84
CA LEU A 61 25.45 7.94 7.22
C LEU A 61 24.75 6.66 6.74
N SER A 62 23.66 6.72 5.98
CA SER A 62 23.05 5.52 5.37
C SER A 62 23.42 5.40 3.88
N SER A 63 24.69 5.14 3.60
CA SER A 63 25.28 4.89 2.28
C SER A 63 24.90 3.51 1.69
N ARG A 64 23.61 3.14 1.73
CA ARG A 64 23.12 2.01 0.95
C ARG A 64 21.93 2.44 0.11
N PRO A 65 22.08 2.54 -1.23
CA PRO A 65 20.95 2.77 -2.11
C PRO A 65 20.11 1.50 -2.07
N GLN A 66 19.11 1.46 -1.19
CA GLN A 66 18.09 0.44 -1.26
C GLN A 66 17.16 0.86 -2.38
N SER A 67 17.46 0.41 -3.60
CA SER A 67 16.49 0.27 -4.67
C SER A 67 15.41 -0.72 -4.21
N ARG A 68 14.55 -0.28 -3.29
CA ARG A 68 13.34 -1.00 -2.93
C ARG A 68 12.30 -0.74 -4.03
N PRO A 69 11.68 -1.80 -4.57
CA PRO A 69 10.80 -1.72 -5.73
C PRO A 69 9.55 -0.88 -5.46
N ASP A 70 8.92 -0.44 -6.55
CA ASP A 70 8.14 0.78 -6.65
C ASP A 70 7.07 1.01 -5.55
N GLU A 71 7.01 2.22 -4.98
CA GLU A 71 5.99 2.58 -3.96
C GLU A 71 4.56 2.49 -4.54
N ARG A 72 4.40 2.76 -5.83
CA ARG A 72 3.13 2.59 -6.54
C ARG A 72 2.78 1.12 -6.75
N HIS A 73 3.69 0.33 -7.31
CA HIS A 73 3.42 -1.09 -7.57
C HIS A 73 3.28 -1.90 -6.28
N SER A 74 3.95 -1.52 -5.19
CA SER A 74 3.77 -2.18 -3.90
C SER A 74 2.37 -1.94 -3.32
N TYR A 75 1.86 -0.70 -3.38
CA TYR A 75 0.48 -0.42 -2.97
C TYR A 75 -0.55 -1.15 -3.86
N GLU A 76 -0.37 -1.11 -5.18
CA GLU A 76 -1.25 -1.80 -6.14
C GLU A 76 -1.21 -3.32 -5.97
N LYS A 77 -0.03 -3.89 -5.71
CA LYS A 77 0.13 -5.32 -5.40
C LYS A 77 -0.60 -5.71 -4.12
N CYS A 78 -0.46 -4.91 -3.06
CA CYS A 78 -1.15 -5.15 -1.80
C CYS A 78 -2.68 -5.19 -1.99
N GLN A 79 -3.23 -4.21 -2.73
CA GLN A 79 -4.66 -4.18 -3.07
C GLN A 79 -5.10 -5.42 -3.87
N TYR A 80 -4.26 -5.87 -4.80
CA TYR A 80 -4.55 -7.04 -5.62
C TYR A 80 -4.54 -8.34 -4.80
N ASP A 81 -3.62 -8.47 -3.86
CA ASP A 81 -3.55 -9.62 -2.96
C ASP A 81 -4.77 -9.64 -2.02
N GLU A 82 -5.20 -8.49 -1.49
CA GLU A 82 -6.45 -8.36 -0.73
C GLU A 82 -7.70 -8.67 -1.57
N PHE A 83 -7.72 -8.27 -2.84
CA PHE A 83 -8.78 -8.65 -3.77
C PHE A 83 -8.85 -10.17 -3.96
N LYS A 84 -7.72 -10.84 -4.18
CA LYS A 84 -7.66 -12.31 -4.31
C LYS A 84 -8.19 -13.03 -3.08
N LYS A 85 -7.84 -12.56 -1.87
CA LYS A 85 -8.38 -13.10 -0.62
C LYS A 85 -9.91 -12.98 -0.56
N ARG A 86 -10.45 -11.83 -0.97
CA ARG A 86 -11.92 -11.63 -1.04
C ARG A 86 -12.58 -12.52 -2.07
N VAL A 87 -11.95 -12.74 -3.24
CA VAL A 87 -12.46 -13.67 -4.26
C VAL A 87 -12.46 -15.11 -3.73
N ALA A 88 -11.40 -15.55 -3.06
CA ALA A 88 -11.33 -16.87 -2.44
C ALA A 88 -12.47 -17.07 -1.43
N LYS A 89 -12.66 -16.12 -0.50
CA LYS A 89 -13.76 -16.14 0.47
C LYS A 89 -15.14 -16.14 -0.20
N MET A 90 -15.32 -15.37 -1.28
CA MET A 90 -16.58 -15.37 -2.03
C MET A 90 -16.84 -16.71 -2.74
N ASN A 91 -15.80 -17.38 -3.23
CA ASN A 91 -15.94 -18.70 -3.86
C ASN A 91 -16.29 -19.78 -2.82
N GLU A 92 -15.71 -19.73 -1.63
CA GLU A 92 -16.07 -20.58 -0.48
C GLU A 92 -17.55 -20.40 -0.13
N LEU A 93 -17.99 -19.16 0.09
CA LEU A 93 -19.39 -18.85 0.40
C LEU A 93 -20.36 -19.26 -0.72
N ARG A 94 -19.93 -19.21 -1.99
CA ARG A 94 -20.74 -19.66 -3.14
C ARG A 94 -20.84 -21.19 -3.19
N ALA A 95 -19.77 -21.90 -2.86
CA ALA A 95 -19.78 -23.37 -2.76
C ALA A 95 -20.73 -23.84 -1.65
N GLU A 96 -20.81 -23.08 -0.55
CA GLU A 96 -21.74 -23.36 0.56
C GLU A 96 -23.20 -22.97 0.25
N LYS A 97 -23.44 -21.78 -0.33
CA LYS A 97 -24.80 -21.20 -0.44
C LYS A 97 -25.49 -21.44 -1.79
N GLY A 98 -24.82 -22.05 -2.77
CA GLY A 98 -25.41 -22.60 -3.99
C GLY A 98 -26.11 -21.64 -4.96
N THR A 99 -26.32 -20.36 -4.61
CA THR A 99 -27.06 -19.40 -5.45
C THR A 99 -26.38 -18.03 -5.51
N ARG A 100 -26.05 -17.59 -6.72
CA ARG A 100 -25.60 -16.23 -6.99
C ARG A 100 -26.86 -15.38 -7.21
N SER A 101 -27.30 -14.65 -6.18
CA SER A 101 -28.36 -13.64 -6.37
C SER A 101 -27.90 -12.66 -7.45
N ASN A 102 -28.76 -12.44 -8.45
CA ASN A 102 -28.53 -11.61 -9.63
C ASN A 102 -29.13 -10.22 -9.42
#